data_AF-A0A2N5MN15-F1
#
_entry.id   AF-A0A2N5MN15-F1
#
_cell.length_a   1.000
_cell.length_b   1.000
_cell.length_c   1.000
_cell.angle_alpha   90.00
_cell.angle_beta   90.00
_cell.angle_gamma   90.00
#
_symmetry.space_group_name_H-M   'P 1'
#
loop_
_entity.id
_entity.type
_entity.pdbx_description
1 polymer ?
#
loop_
_entity_poly.entity_id
_entity_poly.type
_entity_poly.pdbx_seq_one_letter_code
_entity_poly.pdbx_strand_id
1 'polypeptide(L)'
;MLNKRASIALSVALLLTGCQASDEKKEDANLSQKAGSTVSEEEKNGVKKSGQLETDKEVRDFVLQHTSVKEIMSMEKRPHPKYPQEGIFHVTTGINKYGQKMEVWIQNGIVFEMNIMN
;
A
#
# COMPACT_ATOMS: atom_id res chain seq x y z
N MET A 1 -17.24 -40.85 34.43
CA MET A 1 -17.01 -40.97 32.97
C MET A 1 -15.61 -40.44 32.67
N LEU A 2 -14.69 -41.33 32.30
CA LEU A 2 -13.37 -41.03 31.74
C LEU A 2 -13.54 -40.55 30.29
N ASN A 3 -12.71 -39.60 29.84
CA ASN A 3 -12.09 -39.50 28.50
C ASN A 3 -11.22 -38.22 28.46
N LYS A 4 -9.93 -38.30 28.77
CA LYS A 4 -8.78 -38.56 27.86
C LYS A 4 -8.53 -37.44 26.82
N ARG A 5 -7.53 -36.62 27.18
CA ARG A 5 -6.53 -35.84 26.42
C ARG A 5 -6.48 -36.01 24.90
N ALA A 6 -6.25 -34.91 24.18
CA ALA A 6 -5.25 -34.83 23.10
C ALA A 6 -4.87 -33.37 22.80
N SER A 7 -3.63 -33.01 23.15
CA SER A 7 -2.92 -31.82 22.65
C SER A 7 -2.31 -32.18 21.29
N ILE A 8 -2.41 -31.30 20.29
CA ILE A 8 -1.59 -31.37 19.07
C ILE A 8 -1.08 -29.96 18.78
N ALA A 9 0.17 -29.71 19.21
CA ALA A 9 0.97 -28.61 18.74
C ALA A 9 1.60 -29.03 17.40
N LEU A 10 1.37 -28.26 16.34
CA LEU A 10 1.97 -28.50 15.03
C LEU A 10 2.93 -27.34 14.71
N SER A 11 4.18 -27.51 15.11
CA SER A 11 5.29 -26.63 14.73
C SER A 11 5.76 -27.02 13.34
N VAL A 12 5.71 -26.09 12.39
CA VAL A 12 6.34 -26.25 11.07
C VAL A 12 7.51 -25.26 10.99
N ALA A 13 8.72 -25.79 11.08
CA ALA A 13 9.95 -25.07 10.79
C ALA A 13 10.31 -25.29 9.32
N LEU A 14 10.47 -24.20 8.55
CA LEU A 14 11.14 -24.24 7.25
C LEU A 14 12.47 -23.51 7.34
N LEU A 15 13.54 -24.31 7.39
CA LEU A 15 14.92 -23.90 7.10
C LEU A 15 15.13 -24.00 5.60
N LEU A 16 15.45 -22.89 4.92
CA LEU A 16 16.09 -22.91 3.61
C LEU A 16 17.33 -22.03 3.67
N THR A 17 18.45 -22.72 3.91
CA THR A 17 19.81 -22.25 3.68
C THR A 17 20.10 -22.32 2.18
N GLY A 18 20.66 -21.26 1.62
CA GLY A 18 21.17 -21.24 0.25
C GLY A 18 22.15 -20.09 0.04
N CYS A 19 23.42 -20.32 0.35
CA CYS A 19 24.54 -19.45 0.01
C CYS A 19 24.87 -19.55 -1.48
N GLN A 20 25.06 -18.41 -2.15
CA GLN A 20 26.01 -18.27 -3.26
C GLN A 20 26.66 -16.88 -3.17
N ALA A 21 27.93 -16.87 -2.74
CA ALA A 21 28.97 -15.91 -3.14
C ALA A 21 29.63 -16.51 -4.41
N SER A 22 30.26 -15.84 -5.36
CA SER A 22 30.96 -14.55 -5.53
C SER A 22 30.89 -14.25 -7.06
N ASP A 23 31.26 -13.12 -7.68
CA ASP A 23 32.56 -12.46 -7.70
C ASP A 23 32.52 -11.18 -8.59
N GLU A 24 33.28 -10.18 -8.13
CA GLU A 24 34.03 -9.10 -8.79
C GLU A 24 33.75 -8.59 -10.24
N LYS A 25 33.54 -7.25 -10.36
CA LYS A 25 34.50 -6.18 -10.78
C LYS A 25 34.10 -5.18 -11.90
N LYS A 26 34.40 -3.90 -11.58
CA LYS A 26 34.79 -2.69 -12.39
C LYS A 26 33.70 -1.87 -13.10
N GLU A 27 33.48 -0.61 -12.67
CA GLU A 27 34.12 0.68 -13.12
C GLU A 27 33.81 0.97 -14.60
N ASP A 28 33.27 2.10 -15.07
CA ASP A 28 33.44 3.51 -14.67
C ASP A 28 32.32 4.39 -15.30
N ALA A 29 32.35 5.68 -14.98
CA ALA A 29 31.37 6.76 -15.13
C ALA A 29 30.82 7.11 -16.53
N ASN A 30 29.57 7.59 -16.57
CA ASN A 30 29.26 8.86 -17.26
C ASN A 30 27.94 9.50 -16.79
N LEU A 31 28.04 10.76 -16.34
CA LEU A 31 26.93 11.70 -16.22
C LEU A 31 26.22 11.87 -17.57
N SER A 32 24.89 11.95 -17.59
CA SER A 32 24.20 13.21 -17.89
C SER A 32 22.71 12.97 -18.17
N GLN A 33 21.93 13.90 -17.65
CA GLN A 33 20.49 13.97 -17.64
C GLN A 33 19.89 14.04 -19.06
N LYS A 34 18.82 13.27 -19.28
CA LYS A 34 17.67 13.77 -20.03
C LYS A 34 16.40 13.10 -19.52
N ALA A 35 15.75 13.80 -18.59
CA ALA A 35 14.36 13.54 -18.22
C ALA A 35 13.49 13.69 -19.48
N GLY A 36 12.82 12.61 -19.85
CA GLY A 36 11.80 12.56 -20.88
C GLY A 36 10.64 11.76 -20.32
N SER A 37 9.59 12.47 -19.94
CA SER A 37 8.31 11.95 -19.49
C SER A 37 7.82 10.77 -20.32
N THR A 38 7.52 9.67 -19.65
CA THR A 38 6.42 8.77 -20.04
C THR A 38 5.72 8.35 -18.76
N VAL A 39 4.76 9.17 -18.34
CA VAL A 39 3.65 8.71 -17.52
C VAL A 39 2.79 7.87 -18.46
N SER A 40 2.85 6.54 -18.31
CA SER A 40 1.91 5.58 -18.88
C SER A 40 1.21 4.96 -17.67
N GLU A 41 0.08 5.51 -17.26
CA GLU A 41 -1.28 5.08 -17.61
C GLU A 41 -1.57 3.61 -17.28
N GLU A 42 -2.63 3.47 -16.46
CA GLU A 42 -3.48 2.29 -16.26
C GLU A 42 -2.93 1.09 -15.47
N GLU A 43 -3.04 1.20 -14.15
CA GLU A 43 -3.67 0.12 -13.39
C GLU A 43 -4.94 0.67 -12.72
N LYS A 44 -6.03 0.75 -13.50
CA LYS A 44 -7.40 0.73 -12.97
C LYS A 44 -7.62 -0.65 -12.34
N ASN A 45 -7.05 -0.88 -11.16
CA ASN A 45 -7.47 -2.00 -10.33
C ASN A 45 -8.92 -1.72 -9.90
N GLY A 46 -9.83 -2.60 -10.31
CA GLY A 46 -11.27 -2.44 -10.14
C GLY A 46 -11.63 -1.99 -8.73
N VAL A 47 -12.27 -0.83 -8.65
CA VAL A 47 -12.77 -0.23 -7.42
C VAL A 47 -13.68 -1.23 -6.71
N LYS A 48 -13.16 -1.87 -5.66
CA LYS A 48 -13.96 -2.69 -4.75
C LYS A 48 -14.72 -1.75 -3.82
N LYS A 49 -16.02 -1.60 -4.06
CA LYS A 49 -16.91 -0.79 -3.20
C LYS A 49 -17.08 -1.49 -1.85
N SER A 50 -16.46 -0.96 -0.82
CA SER A 50 -16.59 -1.44 0.56
C SER A 50 -17.52 -0.53 1.36
N GLY A 51 -18.83 -0.58 1.09
CA GLY A 51 -19.85 0.09 1.91
C GLY A 51 -19.56 1.56 2.28
N GLN A 52 -20.19 2.05 3.33
CA GLN A 52 -19.83 3.33 3.94
C GLN A 52 -18.75 3.07 5.00
N LEU A 53 -17.64 3.79 4.95
CA LEU A 53 -16.56 3.69 5.95
C LEU A 53 -16.81 4.76 7.01
N GLU A 54 -17.21 4.36 8.21
CA GLU A 54 -17.66 5.30 9.25
C GLU A 54 -16.52 5.69 10.20
N THR A 55 -15.57 4.77 10.39
CA THR A 55 -14.49 4.91 11.38
C THR A 55 -13.11 4.98 10.73
N ASP A 56 -12.18 5.67 11.39
CA ASP A 56 -10.79 5.75 10.95
C ASP A 56 -10.11 4.38 10.89
N LYS A 57 -10.56 3.43 11.73
CA LYS A 57 -10.08 2.04 11.70
C LYS A 57 -10.50 1.34 10.40
N GLU A 58 -11.76 1.47 9.99
CA GLU A 58 -12.26 0.87 8.75
C GLU A 58 -11.56 1.46 7.53
N VAL A 59 -11.30 2.76 7.53
CA VAL A 59 -10.54 3.43 6.46
C VAL A 59 -9.10 2.91 6.42
N ARG A 60 -8.44 2.82 7.57
CA ARG A 60 -7.09 2.26 7.67
C ARG A 60 -7.04 0.83 7.11
N ASP A 61 -7.95 -0.03 7.55
CA ASP A 61 -8.00 -1.43 7.13
C ASP A 61 -8.28 -1.53 5.62
N PHE A 62 -9.22 -0.71 5.11
CA PHE A 62 -9.53 -0.62 3.68
C PHE A 62 -8.30 -0.20 2.86
N VAL A 63 -7.58 0.86 3.26
CA VAL A 63 -6.37 1.32 2.57
C VAL A 63 -5.32 0.22 2.50
N LEU A 64 -5.04 -0.46 3.62
CA LEU A 64 -4.01 -1.50 3.68
C LEU A 64 -4.39 -2.75 2.89
N GLN A 65 -5.68 -3.05 2.73
CA GLN A 65 -6.16 -4.20 1.97
C GLN A 65 -6.30 -3.94 0.47
N HIS A 66 -6.55 -2.69 0.08
CA HIS A 66 -6.96 -2.35 -1.29
C HIS A 66 -6.01 -1.42 -2.04
N THR A 67 -4.89 -1.01 -1.42
CA THR A 67 -3.89 -0.16 -2.05
C THR A 67 -2.47 -0.71 -1.86
N SER A 68 -1.47 -0.07 -2.47
CA SER A 68 -0.05 -0.40 -2.25
C SER A 68 0.55 0.18 -0.97
N VAL A 69 -0.24 0.89 -0.16
CA VAL A 69 0.21 1.47 1.12
C VAL A 69 0.57 0.34 2.08
N LYS A 70 1.79 0.38 2.61
CA LYS A 70 2.28 -0.55 3.64
C LYS A 70 2.17 0.05 5.04
N GLU A 71 2.39 1.35 5.16
CA GLU A 71 2.40 2.07 6.43
C GLU A 71 1.63 3.38 6.29
N ILE A 72 0.67 3.60 7.19
CA ILE A 72 -0.12 4.83 7.23
C ILE A 72 0.52 5.79 8.22
N MET A 73 0.85 6.99 7.74
CA MET A 73 1.47 8.07 8.52
C MET A 73 0.41 9.03 9.08
N SER A 74 -0.58 9.40 8.29
CA SER A 74 -1.66 10.29 8.70
C SER A 74 -2.97 9.99 7.99
N MET A 75 -4.07 10.35 8.63
CA MET A 75 -5.40 10.32 8.07
C MET A 75 -6.10 11.63 8.43
N GLU A 76 -6.81 12.22 7.49
CA GLU A 76 -7.57 13.45 7.67
C GLU A 76 -8.87 13.41 6.85
N LYS A 77 -9.80 14.31 7.15
CA LYS A 77 -11.03 14.48 6.38
C LYS A 77 -11.06 15.87 5.77
N ARG A 78 -11.12 15.97 4.43
CA ARG A 78 -11.15 17.27 3.74
C ARG A 78 -11.88 17.20 2.40
N PRO A 79 -12.44 18.31 1.89
CA PRO A 79 -12.99 18.35 0.53
C PRO A 79 -11.88 18.19 -0.51
N HIS A 80 -12.21 17.56 -1.64
CA HIS A 80 -11.25 17.41 -2.74
C HIS A 80 -11.04 18.75 -3.45
N PRO A 81 -9.79 19.21 -3.67
CA PRO A 81 -9.52 20.52 -4.30
C PRO A 81 -10.11 20.66 -5.70
N LYS A 82 -10.11 19.57 -6.48
CA LYS A 82 -10.64 19.52 -7.85
C LYS A 82 -12.13 19.16 -7.92
N TYR A 83 -12.67 18.52 -6.87
CA TYR A 83 -14.04 18.00 -6.86
C TYR A 83 -14.76 18.36 -5.55
N PRO A 84 -14.87 19.66 -5.22
CA PRO A 84 -15.46 20.09 -3.95
C PRO A 84 -16.94 19.71 -3.81
N GLN A 85 -17.65 19.53 -4.93
CA GLN A 85 -19.06 19.14 -4.95
C GLN A 85 -19.32 17.69 -4.52
N GLU A 86 -18.30 16.83 -4.59
CA GLU A 86 -18.44 15.42 -4.17
C GLU A 86 -18.51 15.31 -2.64
N GLY A 87 -18.15 16.36 -1.91
CA GLY A 87 -18.21 16.42 -0.46
C GLY A 87 -16.86 16.10 0.19
N ILE A 88 -16.92 15.52 1.40
CA ILE A 88 -15.73 15.25 2.21
C ILE A 88 -15.14 13.88 1.83
N PHE A 89 -13.81 13.86 1.69
CA PHE A 89 -13.02 12.67 1.47
C PHE A 89 -12.24 12.32 2.74
N HIS A 90 -12.00 11.03 2.93
CA HIS A 90 -10.94 10.54 3.79
C HIS A 90 -9.64 10.54 3.01
N VAL A 91 -8.66 11.28 3.49
CA VAL A 91 -7.34 11.39 2.87
C VAL A 91 -6.34 10.67 3.76
N THR A 92 -5.68 9.68 3.19
CA THR A 92 -4.67 8.88 3.91
C THR A 92 -3.31 9.09 3.27
N THR A 93 -2.35 9.55 4.07
CA THR A 93 -0.95 9.63 3.63
C THR A 93 -0.17 8.47 4.22
N GLY A 94 0.66 7.83 3.41
CA GLY A 94 1.44 6.68 3.83
C GLY A 94 2.67 6.43 2.97
N ILE A 95 3.38 5.35 3.30
CA ILE A 95 4.50 4.84 2.52
C ILE A 95 4.06 3.56 1.81
N ASN A 96 4.33 3.48 0.50
CA ASN A 96 4.04 2.29 -0.30
C ASN A 96 5.10 1.20 -0.11
N LYS A 97 4.87 0.02 -0.69
CA LYS A 97 5.82 -1.11 -0.64
C LYS A 97 7.22 -0.81 -1.23
N TYR A 98 7.37 0.26 -2.00
CA TYR A 98 8.63 0.70 -2.60
C TYR A 98 9.33 1.80 -1.78
N GLY A 99 8.78 2.20 -0.62
CA GLY A 99 9.35 3.27 0.21
C GLY A 99 8.97 4.68 -0.23
N GLN A 100 8.04 4.83 -1.17
CA GLN A 100 7.61 6.14 -1.66
C GLN A 100 6.41 6.65 -0.84
N LYS A 101 6.41 7.94 -0.53
CA LYS A 101 5.28 8.60 0.10
C LYS A 101 4.14 8.73 -0.90
N MET A 102 2.92 8.44 -0.47
CA MET A 102 1.72 8.56 -1.31
C MET A 102 0.53 9.06 -0.51
N GLU A 103 -0.37 9.73 -1.21
CA GLU A 103 -1.66 10.20 -0.71
C GLU A 103 -2.78 9.42 -1.42
N VAL A 104 -3.72 8.90 -0.63
CA VAL A 104 -4.89 8.13 -1.09
C VAL A 104 -6.14 8.88 -0.71
N TRP A 105 -7.00 9.14 -1.69
CA TRP A 105 -8.28 9.81 -1.53
C TRP A 105 -9.41 8.79 -1.57
N ILE A 106 -10.21 8.75 -0.51
CA ILE A 106 -11.25 7.74 -0.33
C ILE A 106 -12.58 8.42 -0.04
N GLN A 107 -13.63 7.92 -0.67
CA GLN A 107 -14.98 8.33 -0.39
C GLN A 107 -15.94 7.17 -0.56
N ASN A 108 -16.88 6.97 0.38
CA ASN A 108 -17.91 5.92 0.30
C ASN A 108 -17.33 4.52 -0.01
N GLY A 109 -16.21 4.18 0.62
CA GLY A 109 -15.55 2.88 0.44
C GLY A 109 -14.94 2.68 -0.94
N ILE A 110 -14.62 3.77 -1.66
CA ILE A 110 -14.03 3.78 -3.00
C ILE A 110 -12.75 4.60 -2.97
N VAL A 111 -11.67 4.05 -3.52
CA VAL A 111 -10.46 4.82 -3.83
C VAL A 111 -10.75 5.67 -5.04
N PHE A 112 -10.67 6.99 -4.86
CA PHE A 112 -10.92 7.98 -5.89
C PHE A 112 -9.65 8.37 -6.62
N GLU A 113 -8.58 8.68 -5.88
CA GLU A 113 -7.26 9.04 -6.43
C GLU A 113 -6.14 8.45 -5.56
N MET A 114 -5.00 8.16 -6.20
CA MET A 114 -3.75 7.80 -5.54
C MET A 114 -2.60 8.56 -6.19
N ASN A 115 -1.90 9.36 -5.38
CA ASN A 115 -0.84 10.25 -5.85
C ASN A 115 0.46 9.95 -5.12
N ILE A 116 1.55 9.70 -5.86
CA ILE A 116 2.90 9.64 -5.27
C ILE A 116 3.31 11.07 -4.93
N MET A 117 3.74 11.29 -3.69
CA MET A 117 4.24 12.58 -3.21
C MET A 117 5.76 12.62 -3.39
N ASN A 118 6.23 13.55 -4.21
CA ASN A 118 7.66 13.83 -4.38
C ASN A 118 8.21 14.71 -3.24
#